data_AF-A0A4U6UR41-F1
#
_entry.id   AF-A0A4U6UR41-F1
#
_cell.length_a   1.000
_cell.length_b   1.000
_cell.length_c   1.000
_cell.angle_alpha   90.00
_cell.angle_beta   90.00
_cell.angle_gamma   90.00
#
_symmetry.space_group_name_H-M   'P 1'
#
loop_
_entity.id
_entity.type
_entity.pdbx_description
1 polymer ?
#
loop_
_entity_poly.entity_id
_entity_poly.type
_entity_poly.pdbx_seq_one_letter_code
_entity_poly.pdbx_strand_id
1 'polypeptide(L)'
;MMMDETNLGDSDYYSNTFADQQSQAIEVGPVAPSARPNHKRSKNFSDHEDEVLVSAWLNVSLDPIVGKDQKGGKYWSRIYEYFHEHKTCTSKRTINSLMHRWETIQKCVNKFCGCLARIELRRSSGSTMKDKVAEACALYKSEDEHQKSFQFMHCWNKLRTQPKWLSKIDELVAAKTSNKKQKTSSTVDPSASLPNDIGQGEVQCLEDNALTRPIGKKKAKAALLQEKKKSVTATLENMWAQKKETDGEKELKKEERFNKAFALEQERVALEQDRVANEKVLLELRSQEVQLQKRRDEERIMTMDLTAMPDEQKKYYMSLRAEIMSRLSMSST
;
A
#
# COMPACT_ATOMS: atom_id res chain seq x y z
N MET A 1 -15.93 -61.44 -31.10
CA MET A 1 -16.51 -61.53 -29.73
C MET A 1 -17.17 -60.19 -29.49
N MET A 2 -18.51 -60.11 -29.45
CA MET A 2 -19.33 -60.46 -28.27
C MET A 2 -18.77 -59.69 -27.06
N MET A 3 -19.28 -58.49 -26.82
CA MET A 3 -20.52 -58.21 -26.06
C MET A 3 -20.37 -58.60 -24.59
N ASP A 4 -20.46 -57.58 -23.73
CA ASP A 4 -21.41 -57.64 -22.63
C ASP A 4 -22.15 -56.30 -22.58
N GLU A 5 -23.48 -56.35 -22.43
CA GLU A 5 -24.38 -55.20 -22.34
C GLU A 5 -25.02 -55.13 -20.93
N THR A 6 -25.89 -54.14 -20.72
CA THR A 6 -26.82 -53.95 -19.58
C THR A 6 -26.18 -53.35 -18.30
N ASN A 7 -26.49 -52.13 -17.82
CA ASN A 7 -27.63 -51.18 -17.87
C ASN A 7 -28.60 -51.30 -16.67
N LEU A 8 -29.33 -50.19 -16.41
CA LEU A 8 -30.25 -49.86 -15.30
C LEU A 8 -29.54 -49.48 -13.97
N GLY A 9 -29.80 -48.33 -13.33
CA GLY A 9 -30.64 -47.18 -13.70
C GLY A 9 -32.01 -47.12 -13.02
N ASP A 10 -32.11 -46.28 -11.97
CA ASP A 10 -33.27 -45.44 -11.54
C ASP A 10 -32.77 -44.59 -10.36
N SER A 11 -33.06 -43.30 -10.11
CA SER A 11 -34.10 -42.31 -10.50
C SER A 11 -34.94 -41.92 -9.27
N ASP A 12 -35.15 -40.61 -9.10
CA ASP A 12 -36.15 -39.96 -8.22
C ASP A 12 -35.96 -40.09 -6.67
N TYR A 13 -36.38 -39.15 -5.80
CA TYR A 13 -37.05 -37.86 -5.99
C TYR A 13 -36.74 -36.85 -4.86
N TYR A 14 -37.15 -35.60 -5.07
CA TYR A 14 -37.20 -34.47 -4.13
C TYR A 14 -37.92 -34.72 -2.78
N SER A 15 -37.40 -34.19 -1.65
CA SER A 15 -38.02 -33.04 -0.93
C SER A 15 -37.54 -32.80 0.52
N ASN A 16 -37.47 -31.50 0.89
CA ASN A 16 -37.49 -30.97 2.26
C ASN A 16 -38.66 -31.49 3.11
N THR A 17 -38.52 -31.57 4.44
CA THR A 17 -39.33 -30.72 5.36
C THR A 17 -38.67 -30.50 6.73
N PHE A 18 -39.23 -29.58 7.50
CA PHE A 18 -38.65 -28.87 8.65
C PHE A 18 -39.50 -29.11 9.91
N ALA A 19 -38.94 -28.87 11.10
CA ALA A 19 -39.63 -28.79 12.41
C ALA A 19 -40.18 -30.13 12.98
N ASP A 20 -40.38 -30.32 14.30
CA ASP A 20 -40.02 -29.53 15.49
C ASP A 20 -39.97 -30.43 16.75
N GLN A 21 -39.47 -29.89 17.88
CA GLN A 21 -39.71 -30.23 19.31
C GLN A 21 -40.17 -31.67 19.70
N GLN A 22 -39.59 -32.33 20.72
CA GLN A 22 -39.74 -31.91 22.12
C GLN A 22 -38.77 -32.64 23.10
N SER A 23 -38.49 -31.99 24.24
CA SER A 23 -37.48 -32.35 25.25
C SER A 23 -37.88 -33.50 26.20
N GLN A 24 -36.89 -34.24 26.76
CA GLN A 24 -36.97 -34.69 28.16
C GLN A 24 -35.62 -35.10 28.81
N ALA A 25 -35.53 -34.76 30.11
CA ALA A 25 -34.71 -35.33 31.19
C ALA A 25 -33.17 -35.27 31.15
N ILE A 26 -32.61 -35.15 32.37
CA ILE A 26 -31.19 -34.98 32.69
C ILE A 26 -30.70 -36.26 33.40
N GLU A 27 -29.57 -36.82 32.98
CA GLU A 27 -28.70 -37.60 33.85
C GLU A 27 -27.30 -36.97 33.91
N VAL A 28 -26.76 -36.86 35.12
CA VAL A 28 -25.47 -36.19 35.39
C VAL A 28 -24.36 -37.24 35.43
N GLY A 29 -23.75 -37.50 34.27
CA GLY A 29 -22.47 -38.20 34.17
C GLY A 29 -21.29 -37.26 34.48
N PRO A 30 -20.17 -37.76 35.03
CA PRO A 30 -19.05 -36.91 35.44
C PRO A 30 -18.39 -36.24 34.23
N VAL A 31 -18.36 -34.92 34.23
CA VAL A 31 -17.78 -34.11 33.15
C VAL A 31 -16.25 -34.27 33.16
N ALA A 32 -15.74 -35.18 32.32
CA ALA A 32 -14.33 -35.16 31.94
C ALA A 32 -14.01 -33.78 31.35
N PRO A 33 -12.92 -33.10 31.78
CA PRO A 33 -12.61 -31.77 31.27
C PRO A 33 -12.31 -31.88 29.78
N SER A 34 -13.19 -31.29 28.96
CA SER A 34 -12.98 -31.15 27.52
C SER A 34 -11.70 -30.36 27.28
N ALA A 35 -10.63 -31.10 26.98
CA ALA A 35 -9.34 -30.54 26.64
C ALA A 35 -9.46 -29.83 25.30
N ARG A 36 -9.80 -28.53 25.36
CA ARG A 36 -9.80 -27.65 24.19
C ARG A 36 -8.48 -27.89 23.44
N PRO A 37 -8.50 -28.09 22.11
CA PRO A 37 -7.28 -28.37 21.36
C PRO A 37 -6.27 -27.26 21.67
N ASN A 38 -5.15 -27.66 22.27
CA ASN A 38 -4.18 -26.74 22.85
C ASN A 38 -3.58 -25.93 21.70
N HIS A 39 -4.12 -24.71 21.48
CA HIS A 39 -3.81 -23.87 20.35
C HIS A 39 -2.35 -23.46 20.45
N LYS A 40 -1.45 -24.26 19.85
CA LYS A 40 -0.02 -24.00 19.82
C LYS A 40 0.18 -22.57 19.32
N ARG A 41 0.66 -21.71 20.22
CA ARG A 41 0.84 -20.28 19.98
C ARG A 41 1.54 -20.09 18.64
N SER A 42 0.89 -19.37 17.71
CA SER A 42 1.50 -19.14 16.39
C SER A 42 2.88 -18.50 16.57
N LYS A 43 3.84 -18.91 15.75
CA LYS A 43 5.20 -18.33 15.74
C LYS A 43 5.12 -16.80 15.74
N ASN A 44 6.01 -16.12 16.46
CA ASN A 44 6.07 -14.66 16.41
C ASN A 44 6.28 -14.17 14.97
N PHE A 45 5.83 -12.96 14.65
CA PHE A 45 6.10 -12.32 13.37
C PHE A 45 7.61 -12.05 13.24
N SER A 46 8.17 -12.31 12.06
CA SER A 46 9.52 -11.88 11.71
C SER A 46 9.52 -10.49 11.07
N ASP A 47 10.67 -9.83 11.07
CA ASP A 47 10.85 -8.52 10.42
C ASP A 47 10.50 -8.59 8.91
N HIS A 48 10.80 -9.72 8.25
CA HIS A 48 10.39 -9.94 6.86
C HIS A 48 8.86 -10.08 6.69
N GLU A 49 8.16 -10.76 7.61
CA GLU A 49 6.68 -10.78 7.56
C GLU A 49 6.12 -9.36 7.74
N ASP A 50 6.69 -8.56 8.65
CA ASP A 50 6.28 -7.17 8.82
C ASP A 50 6.58 -6.31 7.58
N GLU A 51 7.72 -6.50 6.93
CA GLU A 51 8.09 -5.82 5.70
C GLU A 51 7.14 -6.13 4.53
N VAL A 52 6.75 -7.39 4.37
CA VAL A 52 5.76 -7.81 3.37
C VAL A 52 4.38 -7.23 3.72
N LEU A 53 3.97 -7.25 4.99
CA LEU A 53 2.71 -6.65 5.46
C LEU A 53 2.65 -5.14 5.24
N VAL A 54 3.73 -4.41 5.51
CA VAL A 54 3.86 -2.97 5.20
C VAL A 54 3.75 -2.74 3.69
N SER A 55 4.37 -3.59 2.87
CA SER A 55 4.35 -3.47 1.41
C SER A 55 2.94 -3.76 0.85
N ALA A 56 2.24 -4.76 1.39
CA ALA A 56 0.85 -5.07 1.07
C ALA A 56 -0.11 -3.92 1.44
N TRP A 57 0.04 -3.35 2.65
CA TRP A 57 -0.75 -2.21 3.08
C TRP A 57 -0.52 -0.99 2.18
N LEU A 58 0.73 -0.73 1.78
CA LEU A 58 1.07 0.34 0.83
C LEU A 58 0.43 0.07 -0.54
N ASN A 59 0.57 -1.12 -1.11
CA ASN A 59 -0.02 -1.46 -2.41
C ASN A 59 -1.55 -1.18 -2.42
N VAL A 60 -2.29 -1.70 -1.43
CA VAL A 60 -3.75 -1.56 -1.38
C VAL A 60 -4.21 -0.14 -0.98
N SER A 61 -3.45 0.58 -0.16
CA SER A 61 -3.78 1.98 0.24
C SER A 61 -3.37 3.04 -0.79
N LEU A 62 -2.45 2.70 -1.70
CA LEU A 62 -1.99 3.60 -2.75
C LEU A 62 -2.68 3.36 -4.09
N ASP A 63 -3.33 2.20 -4.28
CA ASP A 63 -4.10 1.83 -5.47
C ASP A 63 -5.06 2.95 -5.95
N PRO A 64 -4.84 3.52 -7.15
CA PRO A 64 -5.68 4.58 -7.70
C PRO A 64 -7.02 4.06 -8.25
N ILE A 65 -7.15 2.75 -8.55
CA ILE A 65 -8.31 2.18 -9.25
C ILE A 65 -9.49 2.00 -8.29
N VAL A 66 -9.24 1.50 -7.08
CA VAL A 66 -10.31 1.13 -6.13
C VAL A 66 -10.55 2.21 -5.07
N GLY A 67 -9.65 3.19 -4.94
CA GLY A 67 -9.85 4.37 -4.10
C GLY A 67 -10.03 4.06 -2.60
N LYS A 68 -10.61 5.02 -1.87
CA LYS A 68 -10.74 5.00 -0.41
C LYS A 68 -11.98 4.23 0.09
N ASP A 69 -13.00 4.03 -0.76
CA ASP A 69 -14.33 3.54 -0.37
C ASP A 69 -14.46 2.01 -0.49
N GLN A 70 -13.56 1.30 0.20
CA GLN A 70 -13.58 -0.15 0.26
C GLN A 70 -14.28 -0.65 1.54
N LYS A 71 -15.24 -1.59 1.39
CA LYS A 71 -15.78 -2.34 2.54
C LYS A 71 -14.61 -3.08 3.22
N GLY A 72 -14.46 -2.90 4.54
CA GLY A 72 -13.25 -3.33 5.29
C GLY A 72 -12.84 -4.79 5.09
N GLY A 73 -13.80 -5.70 4.89
CA GLY A 73 -13.50 -7.10 4.55
C GLY A 73 -12.73 -7.25 3.23
N LYS A 74 -13.18 -6.60 2.14
CA LYS A 74 -12.49 -6.64 0.83
C LYS A 74 -11.09 -6.02 0.90
N TYR A 75 -10.95 -4.92 1.62
CA TYR A 75 -9.67 -4.25 1.83
C TYR A 75 -8.64 -5.20 2.48
N TRP A 76 -9.04 -5.90 3.53
CA TRP A 76 -8.17 -6.87 4.21
C TRP A 76 -7.96 -8.17 3.43
N SER A 77 -8.90 -8.61 2.60
CA SER A 77 -8.69 -9.72 1.64
C SER A 77 -7.56 -9.40 0.67
N ARG A 78 -7.56 -8.20 0.05
CA ARG A 78 -6.49 -7.79 -0.90
C ARG A 78 -5.11 -7.72 -0.24
N ILE A 79 -5.03 -7.21 1.00
CA ILE A 79 -3.78 -7.20 1.78
C ILE A 79 -3.31 -8.64 2.07
N TYR A 80 -4.24 -9.54 2.39
CA TYR A 80 -3.95 -10.95 2.65
C TYR A 80 -3.46 -11.70 1.40
N GLU A 81 -4.12 -11.48 0.26
CA GLU A 81 -3.74 -12.03 -1.06
C GLU A 81 -2.32 -11.59 -1.42
N TYR A 82 -2.06 -10.27 -1.43
CA TYR A 82 -0.73 -9.71 -1.69
C TYR A 82 0.32 -10.30 -0.75
N PHE A 83 0.02 -10.39 0.56
CA PHE A 83 0.94 -10.96 1.54
C PHE A 83 1.25 -12.44 1.26
N HIS A 84 0.28 -13.23 0.82
CA HIS A 84 0.48 -14.66 0.54
C HIS A 84 1.17 -14.94 -0.79
N GLU A 85 1.05 -14.04 -1.76
CA GLU A 85 1.78 -14.04 -3.02
C GLU A 85 3.25 -13.60 -2.84
N HIS A 86 3.50 -12.57 -2.04
CA HIS A 86 4.83 -11.94 -1.91
C HIS A 86 5.68 -12.41 -0.71
N LYS A 87 5.15 -13.31 0.13
CA LYS A 87 5.93 -13.91 1.23
C LYS A 87 6.99 -14.87 0.68
N THR A 88 8.25 -14.67 1.06
CA THR A 88 9.33 -15.63 0.76
C THR A 88 9.36 -16.81 1.75
N CYS A 89 8.46 -16.83 2.74
CA CYS A 89 8.47 -17.79 3.84
C CYS A 89 7.17 -18.60 3.95
N THR A 90 7.25 -19.75 4.64
CA THR A 90 6.11 -20.65 4.92
C THR A 90 5.16 -20.10 6.00
N SER A 91 4.69 -18.88 5.80
CA SER A 91 3.73 -18.23 6.69
C SER A 91 2.30 -18.78 6.49
N LYS A 92 1.58 -18.91 7.61
CA LYS A 92 0.19 -19.37 7.74
C LYS A 92 -0.68 -18.34 8.50
N ARG A 93 -0.42 -17.04 8.34
CA ARG A 93 -1.21 -15.98 9.02
C ARG A 93 -2.62 -15.96 8.47
N THR A 94 -3.59 -15.72 9.34
CA THR A 94 -4.97 -15.37 8.95
C THR A 94 -5.09 -13.87 8.71
N ILE A 95 -6.17 -13.45 8.03
CA ILE A 95 -6.51 -12.02 7.83
C ILE A 95 -6.47 -11.26 9.16
N ASN A 96 -7.15 -11.76 10.19
CA ASN A 96 -7.17 -11.14 11.52
C ASN A 96 -5.78 -11.05 12.17
N SER A 97 -4.91 -12.06 11.94
CA SER A 97 -3.53 -12.02 12.44
C SER A 97 -2.70 -10.93 11.77
N LEU A 98 -2.91 -10.67 10.47
CA LEU A 98 -2.25 -9.57 9.74
C LEU A 98 -2.80 -8.21 10.19
N MET A 99 -4.11 -8.10 10.35
CA MET A 99 -4.78 -6.89 10.83
C MET A 99 -4.25 -6.42 12.19
N HIS A 100 -4.25 -7.29 13.21
CA HIS A 100 -3.76 -6.94 14.54
C HIS A 100 -2.24 -6.67 14.58
N ARG A 101 -1.47 -7.33 13.72
CA ARG A 101 -0.04 -7.02 13.57
C ARG A 101 0.15 -5.63 12.97
N TRP A 102 -0.61 -5.29 11.93
CA TRP A 102 -0.58 -3.96 11.32
C TRP A 102 -0.98 -2.86 12.31
N GLU A 103 -2.06 -3.04 13.07
CA GLU A 103 -2.47 -2.12 14.14
C GLU A 103 -1.33 -1.86 15.15
N THR A 104 -0.61 -2.92 15.53
CA THR A 104 0.54 -2.84 16.42
C THR A 104 1.70 -2.05 15.79
N ILE A 105 2.08 -2.36 14.54
CA ILE A 105 3.11 -1.66 13.79
C ILE A 105 2.74 -0.17 13.69
N GLN A 106 1.54 0.14 13.22
CA GLN A 106 1.06 1.50 13.02
C GLN A 106 1.08 2.32 14.33
N LYS A 107 0.60 1.74 15.45
CA LYS A 107 0.64 2.39 16.76
C LYS A 107 2.08 2.72 17.20
N CYS A 108 3.00 1.76 17.09
CA CYS A 108 4.40 1.96 17.47
C CYS A 108 5.12 2.96 16.56
N VAL A 109 4.95 2.85 15.23
CA VAL A 109 5.55 3.77 14.26
C VAL A 109 5.00 5.20 14.47
N ASN A 110 3.71 5.37 14.75
CA ASN A 110 3.12 6.69 15.04
C ASN A 110 3.65 7.30 16.34
N LYS A 111 3.84 6.50 17.41
CA LYS A 111 4.51 6.96 18.66
C LYS A 111 5.95 7.40 18.35
N PHE A 112 6.71 6.61 17.59
CA PHE A 112 8.08 6.94 17.18
C PHE A 112 8.17 8.21 16.33
N CYS A 113 7.29 8.40 15.35
CA CYS A 113 7.26 9.62 14.54
C CYS A 113 6.95 10.87 15.39
N GLY A 114 6.10 10.73 16.42
CA GLY A 114 5.86 11.78 17.41
C GLY A 114 7.06 12.07 18.34
N CYS A 115 7.97 11.12 18.54
CA CYS A 115 9.27 11.37 19.17
C CYS A 115 10.20 12.13 18.21
N LEU A 116 10.36 11.63 16.97
CA LEU A 116 11.22 12.23 15.96
C LEU A 116 10.86 13.70 15.64
N ALA A 117 9.58 14.00 15.43
CA ALA A 117 9.11 15.36 15.20
C ALA A 117 9.46 16.32 16.35
N ARG A 118 9.44 15.84 17.61
CA ARG A 118 9.86 16.64 18.76
C ARG A 118 11.38 16.83 18.83
N ILE A 119 12.18 15.88 18.35
CA ILE A 119 13.62 16.07 18.20
C ILE A 119 13.91 17.11 17.12
N GLU A 120 13.24 17.04 15.98
CA GLU A 120 13.40 18.02 14.89
C GLU A 120 13.02 19.44 15.32
N LEU A 121 12.02 19.58 16.19
CA LEU A 121 11.61 20.86 16.79
C LEU A 121 12.62 21.44 17.80
N ARG A 122 13.59 20.67 18.33
CA ARG A 122 14.59 21.17 19.31
C ARG A 122 15.63 22.13 18.71
N ARG A 123 15.68 22.27 17.38
CA ARG A 123 16.57 23.19 16.63
C ARG A 123 18.06 23.06 16.99
N SER A 124 18.54 21.84 17.24
CA SER A 124 19.98 21.57 17.39
C SER A 124 20.70 21.76 16.05
N SER A 125 21.52 22.81 15.95
CA SER A 125 22.40 23.04 14.79
C SER A 125 23.51 21.98 14.77
N GLY A 126 23.63 21.25 13.66
CA GLY A 126 24.69 20.25 13.45
C GLY A 126 24.28 18.78 13.60
N SER A 127 23.08 18.47 14.13
CA SER A 127 22.63 17.07 14.26
C SER A 127 22.22 16.47 12.91
N THR A 128 22.82 15.34 12.53
CA THR A 128 22.46 14.60 11.32
C THR A 128 21.11 13.89 11.47
N MET A 129 20.53 13.41 10.36
CA MET A 129 19.32 12.57 10.40
C MET A 129 19.51 11.30 11.25
N LYS A 130 20.72 10.71 11.24
CA LYS A 130 21.05 9.52 12.03
C LYS A 130 21.02 9.82 13.53
N ASP A 131 21.56 10.97 13.93
CA ASP A 131 21.59 11.40 15.33
C ASP A 131 20.16 11.68 15.84
N LYS A 132 19.34 12.34 15.02
CA LYS A 132 17.92 12.61 15.33
C LYS A 132 17.11 11.33 15.50
N VAL A 133 17.36 10.31 14.66
CA VAL A 133 16.75 8.98 14.78
C VAL A 133 17.21 8.26 16.06
N ALA A 134 18.50 8.35 16.42
CA ALA A 134 19.02 7.78 17.66
C ALA A 134 18.41 8.45 18.90
N GLU A 135 18.32 9.78 18.92
CA GLU A 135 17.68 10.55 19.99
C GLU A 135 16.17 10.26 20.07
N ALA A 136 15.49 10.10 18.94
CA ALA A 136 14.08 9.69 18.90
C ALA A 136 13.86 8.27 19.45
N CYS A 137 14.77 7.32 19.19
CA CYS A 137 14.75 5.98 19.78
C CYS A 137 14.97 6.02 21.30
N ALA A 138 15.89 6.86 21.79
CA ALA A 138 16.10 7.07 23.22
C ALA A 138 14.87 7.69 23.90
N LEU A 139 14.27 8.71 23.27
CA LEU A 139 13.04 9.36 23.75
C LEU A 139 11.87 8.37 23.79
N TYR A 140 11.65 7.60 22.72
CA TYR A 140 10.63 6.55 22.65
C TYR A 140 10.76 5.58 23.82
N LYS A 141 11.99 5.12 24.11
CA LYS A 141 12.29 4.19 25.21
C LYS A 141 11.96 4.84 26.56
N SER A 142 12.39 6.08 26.78
CA SER A 142 12.16 6.79 28.05
C SER A 142 10.67 7.02 28.34
N GLU A 143 9.86 7.20 27.29
CA GLU A 143 8.40 7.38 27.35
C GLU A 143 7.60 6.07 27.26
N ASP A 144 8.27 4.93 27.39
CA ASP A 144 7.60 3.64 27.50
C ASP A 144 7.58 3.19 28.96
N GLU A 145 6.38 2.87 29.47
CA GLU A 145 6.17 2.40 30.86
C GLU A 145 7.04 1.17 31.18
N HIS A 146 7.40 0.38 30.17
CA HIS A 146 8.25 -0.80 30.30
C HIS A 146 9.66 -0.60 29.74
N GLN A 147 10.05 0.64 29.42
CA GLN A 147 11.34 1.01 28.82
C GLN A 147 11.69 0.17 27.57
N LYS A 148 10.68 -0.19 26.76
CA LYS A 148 10.89 -0.97 25.53
C LYS A 148 11.48 -0.09 24.44
N SER A 149 12.52 -0.58 23.77
CA SER A 149 13.04 0.05 22.56
C SER A 149 12.02 -0.02 21.41
N PHE A 150 12.14 0.89 20.45
CA PHE A 150 11.35 0.82 19.23
C PHE A 150 11.82 -0.36 18.37
N GLN A 151 10.90 -1.30 18.09
CA GLN A 151 11.20 -2.58 17.42
C GLN A 151 10.95 -2.57 15.90
N PHE A 152 10.34 -1.53 15.35
CA PHE A 152 9.83 -1.51 13.97
C PHE A 152 10.62 -0.59 13.02
N MET A 153 11.95 -0.60 13.14
CA MET A 153 12.83 0.23 12.31
C MET A 153 12.78 -0.14 10.82
N HIS A 154 12.61 -1.44 10.51
CA HIS A 154 12.33 -1.94 9.15
C HIS A 154 11.05 -1.33 8.56
N CYS A 155 9.94 -1.41 9.31
CA CYS A 155 8.66 -0.83 8.89
C CYS A 155 8.76 0.68 8.68
N TRP A 156 9.35 1.41 9.62
CA TRP A 156 9.51 2.87 9.52
C TRP A 156 10.40 3.26 8.32
N ASN A 157 11.47 2.51 8.03
CA ASN A 157 12.31 2.77 6.85
C ASN A 157 11.56 2.59 5.53
N LYS A 158 10.64 1.62 5.43
CA LYS A 158 9.76 1.48 4.25
C LYS A 158 8.71 2.60 4.17
N LEU A 159 8.14 3.01 5.30
CA LEU A 159 7.05 4.00 5.35
C LEU A 159 7.53 5.44 5.14
N ARG A 160 8.69 5.83 5.69
CA ARG A 160 9.20 7.22 5.67
C ARG A 160 9.53 7.77 4.28
N THR A 161 9.61 6.91 3.26
CA THR A 161 9.88 7.31 1.87
C THR A 161 8.61 7.56 1.06
N GLN A 162 7.43 7.26 1.62
CA GLN A 162 6.16 7.24 0.88
C GLN A 162 5.39 8.57 1.05
N PRO A 163 5.05 9.29 -0.04
CA PRO A 163 4.42 10.61 0.04
C PRO A 163 3.12 10.66 0.87
N LYS A 164 2.17 9.73 0.64
CA LYS A 164 0.92 9.70 1.43
C LYS A 164 1.16 9.40 2.92
N TRP A 165 2.25 8.72 3.28
CA TRP A 165 2.59 8.48 4.68
C TRP A 165 3.11 9.75 5.37
N LEU A 166 3.89 10.58 4.65
CA LEU A 166 4.30 11.90 5.15
C LEU A 166 3.08 12.80 5.37
N SER A 167 2.17 12.89 4.41
CA SER A 167 0.91 13.65 4.58
C SER A 167 0.07 13.15 5.77
N LYS A 168 0.07 11.83 6.02
CA LYS A 168 -0.60 11.21 7.18
C LYS A 168 0.07 11.58 8.51
N ILE A 169 1.39 11.67 8.54
CA ILE A 169 2.14 12.15 9.71
C ILE A 169 1.85 13.64 9.95
N ASP A 170 1.87 14.47 8.92
CA ASP A 170 1.63 15.91 9.05
C ASP A 170 0.23 16.20 9.61
N GLU A 171 -0.79 15.48 9.13
CA GLU A 171 -2.16 15.48 9.70
C GLU A 171 -2.16 15.15 11.20
N LEU A 172 -1.46 14.08 11.60
CA LEU A 172 -1.38 13.61 13.00
C LEU A 172 -0.55 14.53 13.91
N VAL A 173 0.44 15.24 13.37
CA VAL A 173 1.24 16.24 14.10
C VAL A 173 0.43 17.52 14.28
N ALA A 174 -0.24 18.00 13.23
CA ALA A 174 -1.10 19.19 13.26
C ALA A 174 -2.26 19.03 14.27
N ALA A 175 -2.93 17.87 14.26
CA ALA A 175 -4.02 17.56 15.19
C ALA A 175 -3.59 17.66 16.67
N LYS A 176 -2.36 17.23 17.00
CA LYS A 176 -1.82 17.34 18.37
C LYS A 176 -1.46 18.76 18.78
N THR A 177 -1.13 19.63 17.84
CA THR A 177 -0.85 21.06 18.13
C THR A 177 -2.09 21.92 18.33
N SER A 178 -3.26 21.51 17.81
CA SER A 178 -4.51 22.29 17.92
C SER A 178 -5.06 22.34 19.35
N ASN A 179 -4.99 21.23 20.09
CA ASN A 179 -5.66 21.04 21.39
C ASN A 179 -5.08 21.84 22.58
N LYS A 180 -4.23 22.84 22.34
CA LYS A 180 -3.63 23.69 23.41
C LYS A 180 -4.11 25.15 23.42
N LYS A 181 -5.01 25.55 22.51
CA LYS A 181 -5.53 26.93 22.43
C LYS A 181 -7.04 27.03 22.59
N GLN A 182 -7.56 26.64 23.76
CA GLN A 182 -8.87 27.12 24.24
C GLN A 182 -9.05 26.86 25.74
N LYS A 183 -8.91 27.92 26.57
CA LYS A 183 -9.77 28.28 27.72
C LYS A 183 -9.04 29.25 28.67
N THR A 184 -8.98 30.53 28.28
CA THR A 184 -8.83 31.66 29.22
C THR A 184 -9.69 32.82 28.71
N SER A 185 -10.89 32.96 29.26
CA SER A 185 -11.76 34.12 29.06
C SER A 185 -12.20 34.63 30.43
N SER A 186 -11.56 35.71 30.88
CA SER A 186 -11.97 36.51 32.03
C SER A 186 -12.55 37.82 31.49
N THR A 187 -13.69 38.24 32.01
CA THR A 187 -14.58 39.24 31.41
C THR A 187 -14.72 40.46 32.34
N VAL A 188 -14.40 41.65 31.80
CA VAL A 188 -14.72 43.06 32.22
C VAL A 188 -14.47 43.52 33.67
N ASP A 189 -13.66 44.56 33.97
CA ASP A 189 -13.79 46.04 33.81
C ASP A 189 -14.68 46.72 34.90
N PRO A 190 -14.64 48.05 35.20
CA PRO A 190 -13.84 49.16 34.62
C PRO A 190 -13.29 50.24 35.61
N SER A 191 -12.72 51.33 35.05
CA SER A 191 -12.89 52.77 35.44
C SER A 191 -11.69 53.60 35.96
N ALA A 192 -11.65 54.85 35.46
CA ALA A 192 -10.90 56.06 35.89
C ALA A 192 -9.34 56.08 35.72
N SER A 193 -8.66 57.22 35.48
CA SER A 193 -9.06 58.56 34.95
C SER A 193 -7.82 59.38 34.49
N LEU A 194 -8.03 60.50 33.77
CA LEU A 194 -7.06 61.57 33.50
C LEU A 194 -7.30 62.79 34.42
N PRO A 195 -6.30 63.68 34.60
CA PRO A 195 -6.54 65.10 34.20
C PRO A 195 -5.36 65.78 33.44
N ASN A 196 -5.63 67.03 33.04
CA ASN A 196 -4.97 67.87 32.02
C ASN A 196 -4.29 69.10 32.66
N ASP A 197 -3.28 69.71 32.00
CA ASP A 197 -2.95 71.17 31.98
C ASP A 197 -1.77 71.37 30.98
N ILE A 198 -1.84 72.12 29.85
CA ILE A 198 -2.07 73.56 29.59
C ILE A 198 -0.89 74.48 30.03
N GLY A 199 -0.28 75.17 29.06
CA GLY A 199 0.73 76.21 29.28
C GLY A 199 1.49 76.59 27.99
N GLN A 200 1.25 77.79 27.44
CA GLN A 200 1.86 78.30 26.20
C GLN A 200 3.25 78.93 26.40
N GLY A 201 4.04 79.07 25.32
CA GLY A 201 5.26 79.87 25.34
C GLY A 201 6.16 79.73 24.11
N GLU A 202 5.76 80.29 22.96
CA GLU A 202 6.69 80.52 21.83
C GLU A 202 7.58 81.73 22.10
N VAL A 203 8.91 81.54 22.09
CA VAL A 203 9.87 82.56 21.65
C VAL A 203 10.94 81.87 20.83
N GLN A 204 11.05 82.27 19.57
CA GLN A 204 12.07 81.80 18.64
C GLN A 204 13.20 82.84 18.57
N CYS A 205 14.45 82.42 18.76
CA CYS A 205 15.61 83.18 18.32
C CYS A 205 16.69 82.23 17.77
N LEU A 206 17.56 82.78 16.91
CA LEU A 206 18.20 82.05 15.82
C LEU A 206 19.47 81.28 16.19
N GLU A 207 19.78 80.38 15.28
CA GLU A 207 20.92 79.47 15.15
C GLU A 207 22.27 79.95 15.73
N ASP A 208 22.97 79.04 16.42
CA ASP A 208 24.43 78.98 16.27
C ASP A 208 25.01 77.56 16.43
N ASN A 209 25.97 77.26 15.56
CA ASN A 209 26.90 76.12 15.43
C ASN A 209 26.65 74.77 16.14
N ALA A 210 26.46 73.72 15.33
CA ALA A 210 26.30 72.33 15.76
C ALA A 210 27.62 71.63 16.15
N LEU A 211 27.88 71.50 17.45
CA LEU A 211 28.79 70.50 18.00
C LEU A 211 28.01 69.22 18.37
N THR A 212 27.90 68.29 17.41
CA THR A 212 27.10 67.06 17.59
C THR A 212 27.68 66.13 18.66
N ARG A 213 26.99 66.05 19.80
CA ARG A 213 27.26 65.10 20.89
C ARG A 213 27.23 63.65 20.35
N PRO A 214 28.18 62.77 20.73
CA PRO A 214 28.28 61.42 20.16
C PRO A 214 27.03 60.58 20.42
N ILE A 215 26.69 59.73 19.43
CA ILE A 215 25.45 58.95 19.43
C ILE A 215 25.35 58.05 20.67
N GLY A 216 24.26 58.20 21.43
CA GLY A 216 24.08 57.52 22.71
C GLY A 216 24.14 55.99 22.55
N LYS A 217 24.91 55.33 23.42
CA LYS A 217 25.21 53.87 23.42
C LYS A 217 23.98 52.98 23.19
N LYS A 218 22.78 53.42 23.62
CA LYS A 218 21.50 52.72 23.45
C LYS A 218 21.00 52.68 22.00
N LYS A 219 21.16 53.77 21.22
CA LYS A 219 20.80 53.82 19.78
C LYS A 219 21.76 52.97 18.93
N ALA A 220 23.06 53.10 19.15
CA ALA A 220 24.08 52.31 18.45
C ALA A 220 23.88 50.78 18.64
N LYS A 221 23.62 50.35 19.88
CA LYS A 221 23.36 48.93 20.19
C LYS A 221 22.07 48.40 19.57
N ALA A 222 21.05 49.26 19.40
CA ALA A 222 19.80 48.89 18.72
C ALA A 222 19.96 48.77 17.20
N ALA A 223 20.73 49.66 16.57
CA ALA A 223 21.06 49.58 15.14
C ALA A 223 21.82 48.27 14.82
N LEU A 224 22.89 47.97 15.57
CA LEU A 224 23.66 46.73 15.41
C LEU A 224 22.79 45.46 15.61
N LEU A 225 21.79 45.52 16.51
CA LEU A 225 20.87 44.41 16.73
C LEU A 225 19.84 44.27 15.59
N GLN A 226 19.39 45.37 14.98
CA GLN A 226 18.56 45.30 13.76
C GLN A 226 19.35 44.78 12.56
N GLU A 227 20.59 45.23 12.37
CA GLU A 227 21.44 44.82 11.26
C GLU A 227 21.77 43.32 11.34
N LYS A 228 22.12 42.82 12.54
CA LYS A 228 22.25 41.38 12.79
C LYS A 228 20.94 40.61 12.57
N LYS A 229 19.78 41.16 12.94
CA LYS A 229 18.48 40.53 12.64
C LYS A 229 18.22 40.44 11.14
N LYS A 230 18.47 41.50 10.36
CA LYS A 230 18.32 41.53 8.90
C LYS A 230 19.25 40.53 8.20
N SER A 231 20.50 40.44 8.66
CA SER A 231 21.46 39.44 8.19
C SER A 231 20.98 38.01 8.47
N VAL A 232 20.49 37.72 9.69
CA VAL A 232 19.96 36.40 10.06
C VAL A 232 18.68 36.04 9.29
N THR A 233 17.79 37.00 9.00
CA THR A 233 16.61 36.71 8.18
C THR A 233 16.99 36.42 6.72
N ALA A 234 17.89 37.21 6.13
CA ALA A 234 18.34 36.99 4.75
C ALA A 234 19.06 35.65 4.56
N THR A 235 19.88 35.19 5.52
CA THR A 235 20.50 33.86 5.45
C THR A 235 19.48 32.73 5.56
N LEU A 236 18.40 32.93 6.34
CA LEU A 236 17.29 31.97 6.46
C LEU A 236 16.48 31.87 5.16
N GLU A 237 16.23 33.00 4.50
CA GLU A 237 15.54 33.10 3.21
C GLU A 237 16.31 32.38 2.10
N ASN A 238 17.62 32.63 1.99
CA ASN A 238 18.49 31.97 1.02
C ASN A 238 18.57 30.44 1.24
N MET A 239 18.62 29.99 2.50
CA MET A 239 18.54 28.55 2.82
C MET A 239 17.21 27.92 2.41
N TRP A 240 16.10 28.65 2.54
CA TRP A 240 14.78 28.18 2.13
C TRP A 240 14.64 28.12 0.60
N ALA A 241 15.19 29.10 -0.12
CA ALA A 241 15.27 29.09 -1.58
C ALA A 241 16.07 27.88 -2.10
N GLN A 242 17.32 27.69 -1.62
CA GLN A 242 18.13 26.50 -1.96
C GLN A 242 17.42 25.19 -1.62
N LYS A 243 16.76 25.10 -0.45
CA LYS A 243 16.04 23.87 -0.11
C LYS A 243 14.91 23.59 -1.12
N LYS A 244 14.07 24.59 -1.43
CA LYS A 244 12.98 24.46 -2.40
C LYS A 244 13.49 24.04 -3.79
N GLU A 245 14.61 24.59 -4.22
CA GLU A 245 15.27 24.24 -5.49
C GLU A 245 15.78 22.80 -5.48
N THR A 246 16.55 22.38 -4.46
CA THR A 246 17.05 20.99 -4.36
C THR A 246 15.93 19.96 -4.17
N ASP A 247 14.80 20.32 -3.55
CA ASP A 247 13.65 19.44 -3.43
C ASP A 247 12.88 19.34 -4.77
N GLY A 248 12.77 20.44 -5.54
CA GLY A 248 12.24 20.42 -6.91
C GLY A 248 13.09 19.59 -7.88
N GLU A 249 14.41 19.68 -7.80
CA GLU A 249 15.34 18.88 -8.61
C GLU A 249 15.22 17.38 -8.30
N LYS A 250 14.95 17.01 -7.04
CA LYS A 250 14.67 15.62 -6.65
C LYS A 250 13.34 15.12 -7.18
N GLU A 251 12.30 15.95 -7.20
CA GLU A 251 11.02 15.56 -7.81
C GLU A 251 11.15 15.37 -9.33
N LEU A 252 11.83 16.27 -10.05
CA LEU A 252 12.13 16.08 -11.47
C LEU A 252 12.89 14.76 -11.73
N LYS A 253 13.93 14.47 -10.95
CA LYS A 253 14.68 13.20 -11.05
C LYS A 253 13.86 11.96 -10.66
N LYS A 254 12.78 12.09 -9.89
CA LYS A 254 11.83 11.00 -9.64
C LYS A 254 10.88 10.83 -10.82
N GLU A 255 10.36 11.93 -11.36
CA GLU A 255 9.44 11.95 -12.49
C GLU A 255 10.10 11.38 -13.76
N GLU A 256 11.35 11.75 -14.04
CA GLU A 256 12.16 11.14 -15.12
C GLU A 256 12.32 9.63 -14.94
N ARG A 257 12.59 9.17 -13.71
CA ARG A 257 12.73 7.74 -13.39
C ARG A 257 11.40 7.01 -13.50
N PHE A 258 10.31 7.63 -13.08
CA PHE A 258 8.97 7.08 -13.17
C PHE A 258 8.53 6.93 -14.63
N ASN A 259 8.65 7.99 -15.43
CA ASN A 259 8.33 7.94 -16.86
C ASN A 259 9.22 6.95 -17.63
N LYS A 260 10.52 6.85 -17.30
CA LYS A 260 11.40 5.83 -17.88
C LYS A 260 10.98 4.40 -17.49
N ALA A 261 10.60 4.15 -16.23
CA ALA A 261 10.12 2.84 -15.79
C ALA A 261 8.77 2.49 -16.43
N PHE A 262 7.87 3.47 -16.58
CA PHE A 262 6.58 3.30 -17.23
C PHE A 262 6.71 3.01 -18.73
N ALA A 263 7.62 3.70 -19.44
CA ALA A 263 7.92 3.43 -20.84
C ALA A 263 8.46 2.00 -21.06
N LEU A 264 9.39 1.55 -20.19
CA LEU A 264 9.91 0.18 -20.23
C LEU A 264 8.83 -0.88 -19.95
N GLU A 265 7.87 -0.58 -19.06
CA GLU A 265 6.75 -1.49 -18.80
C GLU A 265 5.76 -1.53 -19.97
N GLN A 266 5.48 -0.41 -20.63
CA GLN A 266 4.70 -0.39 -21.87
C GLN A 266 5.36 -1.21 -22.99
N GLU A 267 6.68 -1.05 -23.19
CA GLU A 267 7.46 -1.83 -24.14
C GLU A 267 7.42 -3.33 -23.83
N ARG A 268 7.57 -3.70 -22.54
CA ARG A 268 7.46 -5.10 -22.08
C ARG A 268 6.08 -5.69 -22.36
N VAL A 269 5.01 -4.94 -22.13
CA VAL A 269 3.63 -5.37 -22.40
C VAL A 269 3.38 -5.53 -23.91
N ALA A 270 3.90 -4.62 -24.74
CA ALA A 270 3.79 -4.72 -26.20
C ALA A 270 4.51 -5.98 -26.73
N LEU A 271 5.74 -6.22 -26.30
CA LEU A 271 6.50 -7.43 -26.68
C LEU A 271 5.81 -8.73 -26.25
N GLU A 272 5.15 -8.74 -25.09
CA GLU A 272 4.37 -9.90 -24.62
C GLU A 272 3.09 -10.09 -25.44
N GLN A 273 2.41 -9.02 -25.84
CA GLN A 273 1.26 -9.08 -26.75
C GLN A 273 1.65 -9.63 -28.12
N ASP A 274 2.77 -9.17 -28.69
CA ASP A 274 3.33 -9.70 -29.94
C ASP A 274 3.72 -11.17 -29.80
N ARG A 275 4.29 -11.58 -28.66
CA ARG A 275 4.64 -12.98 -28.38
C ARG A 275 3.39 -13.88 -28.38
N VAL A 276 2.32 -13.46 -27.69
CA VAL A 276 1.04 -14.18 -27.63
C VAL A 276 0.34 -14.19 -28.99
N ALA A 277 0.40 -13.10 -29.76
CA ALA A 277 -0.14 -13.04 -31.11
C ALA A 277 0.57 -14.02 -32.06
N ASN A 278 1.90 -14.06 -32.03
CA ASN A 278 2.71 -14.99 -32.80
C ASN A 278 2.46 -16.46 -32.40
N GLU A 279 2.35 -16.76 -31.10
CA GLU A 279 1.99 -18.10 -30.61
C GLU A 279 0.60 -18.53 -31.10
N LYS A 280 -0.39 -17.63 -31.06
CA LYS A 280 -1.73 -17.89 -31.59
C LYS A 280 -1.70 -18.21 -33.09
N VAL A 281 -0.96 -17.45 -33.89
CA VAL A 281 -0.82 -17.70 -35.34
C VAL A 281 -0.13 -19.05 -35.59
N LEU A 282 0.87 -19.42 -34.79
CA LEU A 282 1.55 -20.71 -34.91
C LEU A 282 0.62 -21.90 -34.57
N LEU A 283 -0.23 -21.75 -33.55
CA LEU A 283 -1.24 -22.76 -33.19
C LEU A 283 -2.32 -22.90 -34.25
N GLU A 284 -2.76 -21.79 -34.86
CA GLU A 284 -3.70 -21.77 -35.98
C GLU A 284 -3.11 -22.50 -37.20
N LEU A 285 -1.87 -22.19 -37.58
CA LEU A 285 -1.15 -22.89 -38.66
C LEU A 285 -1.01 -24.39 -38.39
N ARG A 286 -0.63 -24.79 -37.16
CA ARG A 286 -0.56 -26.21 -36.77
C ARG A 286 -1.93 -26.89 -36.86
N SER A 287 -3.00 -26.22 -36.44
CA SER A 287 -4.36 -26.74 -36.54
C SER A 287 -4.74 -27.00 -38.00
N GLN A 288 -4.47 -26.03 -38.89
CA GLN A 288 -4.70 -26.17 -40.33
C GLN A 288 -3.85 -27.28 -40.95
N GLU A 289 -2.58 -27.43 -40.55
CA GLU A 289 -1.71 -28.51 -41.01
C GLU A 289 -2.25 -29.88 -40.62
N VAL A 290 -2.73 -30.06 -39.38
CA VAL A 290 -3.40 -31.31 -38.93
C VAL A 290 -4.68 -31.57 -39.73
N GLN A 291 -5.48 -30.55 -40.04
CA GLN A 291 -6.69 -30.71 -40.87
C GLN A 291 -6.35 -31.09 -42.32
N LEU A 292 -5.30 -30.50 -42.91
CA LEU A 292 -4.82 -30.85 -44.25
C LEU A 292 -4.22 -32.26 -44.29
N GLN A 293 -3.48 -32.66 -43.25
CA GLN A 293 -2.96 -34.02 -43.11
C GLN A 293 -4.11 -35.03 -43.01
N LYS A 294 -5.10 -34.76 -42.13
CA LYS A 294 -6.32 -35.58 -42.02
C LYS A 294 -7.04 -35.72 -43.36
N ARG A 295 -7.25 -34.61 -44.10
CA ARG A 295 -7.88 -34.64 -45.43
C ARG A 295 -7.08 -35.53 -46.42
N ARG A 296 -5.75 -35.42 -46.41
CA ARG A 296 -4.86 -36.22 -47.28
C ARG A 296 -4.89 -37.71 -46.91
N ASP A 297 -5.06 -38.04 -45.63
CA ASP A 297 -5.19 -39.42 -45.15
C ASP A 297 -6.59 -39.99 -45.47
N GLU A 298 -7.66 -39.20 -45.33
CA GLU A 298 -9.01 -39.53 -45.78
C GLU A 298 -9.05 -39.76 -47.30
N GLU A 299 -8.42 -38.90 -48.10
CA GLU A 299 -8.29 -39.06 -49.55
C GLU A 299 -7.54 -40.36 -49.92
N ARG A 300 -6.45 -40.69 -49.21
CA ARG A 300 -5.74 -41.98 -49.39
C ARG A 300 -6.63 -43.17 -49.05
N ILE A 301 -7.41 -43.10 -47.98
CA ILE A 301 -8.38 -44.15 -47.60
C ILE A 301 -9.44 -44.32 -48.69
N MET A 302 -9.96 -43.22 -49.25
CA MET A 302 -10.97 -43.22 -50.32
C MET A 302 -10.43 -43.74 -51.66
N THR A 303 -9.15 -43.54 -51.96
CA THR A 303 -8.52 -43.94 -53.25
C THR A 303 -7.77 -45.27 -53.22
N MET A 304 -7.49 -45.85 -52.05
CA MET A 304 -6.83 -47.16 -51.88
C MET A 304 -7.45 -48.27 -52.75
N ASP A 305 -6.65 -49.09 -53.42
CA ASP A 305 -7.17 -50.31 -54.06
C ASP A 305 -7.50 -51.38 -52.99
N LEU A 306 -8.67 -51.99 -53.11
CA LEU A 306 -9.19 -53.03 -52.21
C LEU A 306 -9.33 -54.40 -52.89
N THR A 307 -8.87 -54.55 -54.15
CA THR A 307 -9.01 -55.80 -54.92
C THR A 307 -8.04 -56.88 -54.48
N ALA A 308 -6.81 -56.49 -54.10
CA ALA A 308 -5.73 -57.41 -53.72
C ALA A 308 -5.60 -57.64 -52.19
N MET A 309 -6.57 -57.19 -51.38
CA MET A 309 -6.49 -57.25 -49.91
C MET A 309 -7.39 -58.32 -49.28
N PRO A 310 -6.99 -58.93 -48.14
CA PRO A 310 -7.82 -59.87 -47.39
C PRO A 310 -9.17 -59.29 -46.96
N ASP A 311 -10.21 -60.11 -46.95
CA ASP A 311 -11.60 -59.68 -46.72
C ASP A 311 -11.80 -58.88 -45.42
N GLU A 312 -11.08 -59.21 -44.35
CA GLU A 312 -11.21 -58.52 -43.07
C GLU A 312 -10.65 -57.08 -43.11
N GLN A 313 -9.51 -56.88 -43.78
CA GLN A 313 -8.95 -55.55 -44.01
C GLN A 313 -9.82 -54.76 -44.99
N LYS A 314 -10.37 -55.42 -46.01
CA LYS A 314 -11.30 -54.83 -46.98
C LYS A 314 -12.56 -54.28 -46.30
N LYS A 315 -13.20 -55.05 -45.41
CA LYS A 315 -14.34 -54.58 -44.60
C LYS A 315 -13.98 -53.35 -43.76
N TYR A 316 -12.80 -53.36 -43.11
CA TYR A 316 -12.33 -52.23 -42.31
C TYR A 316 -12.18 -50.94 -43.13
N TYR A 317 -11.53 -50.98 -44.29
CA TYR A 317 -11.43 -49.77 -45.13
C TYR A 317 -12.78 -49.36 -45.72
N MET A 318 -13.68 -50.30 -46.03
CA MET A 318 -15.04 -49.97 -46.47
C MET A 318 -15.87 -49.25 -45.39
N SER A 319 -15.76 -49.63 -44.11
CA SER A 319 -16.44 -48.91 -43.03
C SER A 319 -15.86 -47.52 -42.79
N LEU A 320 -14.52 -47.37 -42.83
CA LEU A 320 -13.87 -46.05 -42.76
C LEU A 320 -14.31 -45.13 -43.89
N ARG A 321 -14.44 -45.63 -45.13
CA ARG A 321 -14.99 -44.85 -46.26
C ARG A 321 -16.42 -44.38 -46.01
N ALA A 322 -17.28 -45.25 -45.49
CA ALA A 322 -18.66 -44.89 -45.17
C ALA A 322 -18.74 -43.81 -44.09
N GLU A 323 -17.89 -43.87 -43.06
CA GLU A 323 -17.79 -42.85 -42.02
C GLU A 323 -17.31 -41.50 -42.57
N ILE A 324 -16.28 -41.50 -43.43
CA ILE A 324 -15.76 -40.29 -44.11
C ILE A 324 -16.87 -39.65 -44.97
N MET A 325 -17.56 -40.43 -45.80
CA MET A 325 -18.63 -39.92 -46.66
C MET A 325 -19.80 -39.35 -45.84
N SER A 326 -20.19 -40.03 -44.75
CA SER A 326 -21.23 -39.55 -43.83
C SER A 326 -20.82 -38.20 -43.21
N ARG A 327 -19.62 -38.10 -42.63
CA ARG A 327 -19.08 -36.86 -42.06
C ARG A 327 -19.05 -35.70 -43.07
N LEU A 328 -18.63 -35.95 -44.31
CA LEU A 328 -18.57 -34.91 -45.34
C LEU A 328 -19.98 -34.44 -45.76
N SER A 329 -20.94 -35.35 -45.89
CA SER A 329 -22.34 -35.01 -46.18
C SER A 329 -22.96 -34.12 -45.10
N MET A 330 -22.74 -34.44 -43.82
CA MET A 330 -23.22 -33.62 -42.70
C MET A 330 -22.53 -32.25 -42.59
N SER A 331 -21.33 -32.09 -43.14
CA SER A 331 -20.63 -30.79 -43.18
C SER A 331 -21.03 -29.88 -44.35
N SER A 332 -21.86 -30.39 -45.27
CA SER A 332 -22.29 -29.67 -46.49
C SER A 332 -23.76 -29.21 -46.42
N THR A 333 -24.40 -29.32 -45.25
CA THR A 333 -25.78 -28.89 -44.96
C THR A 333 -25.76 -27.78 -43.91
#